data_AF-A0A959KUC9-F1
#
_entry.id   AF-A0A959KUC9-F1
#
_cell.length_a   1.000
_cell.length_b   1.000
_cell.length_c   1.000
_cell.angle_alpha   90.00
_cell.angle_beta   90.00
_cell.angle_gamma   90.00
#
_symmetry.space_group_name_H-M   'P 1'
#
loop_
_entity.id
_entity.type
_entity.pdbx_description
1 polymer ?
#
loop_
_entity_poly.entity_id
_entity_poly.type
_entity_poly.pdbx_seq_one_letter_code
_entity_poly.pdbx_strand_id
1 'polypeptide(L)'
;LQLHVRWVQRTIARKRIAERLIAEQGRAYDRFDEAIRISSKIAKKIVERVPKKTRVIAFATTIYQPQLNEMEALFQQAGIPFFCEPAFAVDCAVQEKKNVLVADQVHWNEAGHRLVASTLRPIVAGYLSFK
;
A
#
# COMPACT_ATOMS: atom_id res chain seq x y z
N LEU A 1 19.66 -6.56 1.63
CA LEU A 1 18.27 -6.06 1.54
C LEU A 1 17.21 -7.16 1.66
N GLN A 2 17.29 -8.29 0.93
CA GLN A 2 16.30 -9.39 1.02
C GLN A 2 16.16 -10.06 2.41
N LEU A 3 17.22 -10.16 3.21
CA LEU A 3 17.17 -10.82 4.52
C LEU A 3 16.49 -9.97 5.61
N HIS A 4 16.50 -8.63 5.49
CA HIS A 4 15.90 -7.72 6.47
C HIS A 4 14.37 -7.61 6.28
N VAL A 5 13.90 -7.59 5.03
CA VAL A 5 12.46 -7.61 4.67
C VAL A 5 11.74 -8.82 5.27
N ARG A 6 12.41 -9.98 5.32
CA ARG A 6 11.86 -11.22 5.91
C ARG A 6 11.64 -11.16 7.43
N TRP A 7 12.40 -10.36 8.17
CA TRP A 7 12.32 -10.33 9.64
C TRP A 7 11.17 -9.44 10.16
N VAL A 8 10.94 -8.29 9.52
CA VAL A 8 9.85 -7.36 9.86
C VAL A 8 8.49 -8.01 9.59
N GLN A 9 8.35 -8.72 8.46
CA GLN A 9 7.11 -9.43 8.09
C GLN A 9 6.69 -10.49 9.11
N ARG A 10 7.64 -11.20 9.74
CA ARG A 10 7.33 -12.23 10.75
C ARG A 10 6.75 -11.67 12.05
N THR A 11 7.06 -10.42 12.40
CA THR A 11 6.68 -9.86 13.71
C THR A 11 5.27 -9.26 13.70
N ILE A 12 4.86 -8.60 12.60
CA ILE A 12 3.48 -8.11 12.46
C ILE A 12 2.50 -9.25 12.21
N ALA A 13 2.86 -10.24 11.39
CA ALA A 13 2.02 -11.42 11.15
C ALA A 13 1.68 -12.18 12.46
N ARG A 14 2.53 -12.13 13.49
CA ARG A 14 2.27 -12.82 14.76
C ARG A 14 1.12 -12.23 15.59
N LYS A 15 0.79 -10.94 15.44
CA LYS A 15 -0.25 -10.28 16.26
C LYS A 15 -1.61 -10.18 15.58
N ARG A 16 -1.68 -10.38 14.26
CA ARG A 16 -2.93 -10.21 13.52
C ARG A 16 -3.23 -11.43 12.68
N ILE A 17 -4.38 -12.04 12.97
CA ILE A 17 -4.81 -13.30 12.38
C ILE A 17 -4.93 -13.16 10.86
N ALA A 18 -5.47 -12.05 10.35
CA ALA A 18 -5.67 -11.85 8.91
C ALA A 18 -4.33 -11.77 8.16
N GLU A 19 -3.40 -10.92 8.58
CA GLU A 19 -2.09 -10.77 7.96
C GLU A 19 -1.28 -12.08 8.02
N ARG A 20 -1.42 -12.86 9.09
CA ARG A 20 -0.84 -14.20 9.17
C ARG A 20 -1.42 -15.14 8.13
N LEU A 21 -2.75 -15.26 8.06
CA LEU A 21 -3.43 -16.13 7.10
C LEU A 21 -3.10 -15.72 5.66
N ILE A 22 -3.03 -14.42 5.37
CA ILE A 22 -2.62 -13.88 4.07
C ILE A 22 -1.17 -14.27 3.75
N ALA A 23 -0.25 -14.13 4.71
CA ALA A 23 1.15 -14.48 4.51
C ALA A 23 1.37 -16.00 4.31
N GLU A 24 0.60 -16.84 5.00
CA GLU A 24 0.73 -18.30 4.96
C GLU A 24 0.00 -18.93 3.76
N GLN A 25 -1.19 -18.44 3.43
CA GLN A 25 -2.08 -19.06 2.45
C GLN A 25 -2.18 -18.27 1.15
N GLY A 26 -1.79 -16.99 1.14
CA GLY A 26 -1.95 -16.12 -0.02
C GLY A 26 -3.38 -16.12 -0.54
N ARG A 27 -3.55 -16.31 -1.85
CA ARG A 27 -4.86 -16.41 -2.52
C ARG A 27 -5.68 -17.66 -2.17
N ALA A 28 -5.11 -18.63 -1.47
CA ALA A 28 -5.88 -19.76 -0.94
C ALA A 28 -6.71 -19.37 0.31
N TYR A 29 -6.44 -18.21 0.93
CA TYR A 29 -7.33 -17.66 1.94
C TYR A 29 -8.49 -16.91 1.27
N ASP A 30 -9.68 -17.53 1.27
CA ASP A 30 -10.87 -17.05 0.54
C ASP A 30 -11.19 -15.56 0.76
N ARG A 31 -11.04 -15.06 2.00
CA ARG A 31 -11.34 -13.65 2.30
C ARG A 31 -10.37 -12.69 1.62
N PHE A 32 -9.12 -13.09 1.47
CA PHE A 32 -8.12 -12.30 0.76
C PHE A 32 -8.36 -12.36 -0.76
N ASP A 33 -8.64 -13.54 -1.30
CA ASP A 33 -9.01 -13.68 -2.71
C ASP A 33 -10.22 -12.82 -3.08
N GLU A 34 -11.27 -12.88 -2.25
CA GLU A 34 -12.45 -12.05 -2.40
C GLU A 34 -12.13 -10.55 -2.33
N ALA A 35 -11.29 -10.12 -1.37
CA ALA A 35 -10.87 -8.73 -1.23
C ALA A 35 -10.15 -8.22 -2.48
N ILE A 36 -9.25 -9.01 -3.07
CA ILE A 36 -8.56 -8.62 -4.31
C ILE A 36 -9.53 -8.61 -5.49
N ARG A 37 -10.43 -9.59 -5.60
CA ARG A 37 -11.46 -9.63 -6.66
C ARG A 37 -12.38 -8.42 -6.61
N ILE A 38 -12.84 -8.03 -5.42
CA ILE A 38 -13.65 -6.83 -5.22
C ILE A 38 -12.85 -5.58 -5.57
N SER A 39 -11.62 -5.46 -5.06
CA SER A 39 -10.75 -4.32 -5.34
C SER A 39 -10.50 -4.15 -6.84
N SER A 40 -10.37 -5.24 -7.60
CA SER A 40 -10.15 -5.18 -9.06
C SER A 40 -11.36 -4.58 -9.77
N LYS A 41 -12.57 -4.97 -9.35
CA LYS A 41 -13.81 -4.37 -9.86
C LYS A 41 -13.90 -2.89 -9.52
N ILE A 42 -13.47 -2.48 -8.32
CA ILE A 42 -13.44 -1.08 -7.91
C ILE A 42 -12.44 -0.29 -8.77
N ALA A 43 -11.22 -0.79 -8.96
CA ALA A 43 -10.20 -0.15 -9.78
C ALA A 43 -10.68 0.09 -11.22
N LYS A 44 -11.31 -0.92 -11.84
CA LYS A 44 -11.92 -0.79 -13.17
C LYS A 44 -12.99 0.30 -13.20
N LYS A 45 -13.91 0.30 -12.23
CA LYS A 45 -14.97 1.32 -12.12
C LYS A 45 -14.43 2.72 -11.89
N ILE A 46 -13.30 2.88 -11.18
CA ILE A 46 -12.65 4.18 -11.01
C ILE A 46 -12.21 4.70 -12.38
N VAL A 47 -11.50 3.90 -13.17
CA VAL A 47 -11.02 4.30 -14.49
C VAL A 47 -12.16 4.61 -15.47
N GLU A 48 -13.23 3.82 -15.42
CA GLU A 48 -14.42 4.02 -16.27
C GLU A 48 -15.19 5.31 -15.95
N ARG A 49 -15.18 5.76 -14.69
CA ARG A 49 -16.03 6.86 -14.21
C ARG A 49 -15.29 8.17 -14.01
N VAL A 50 -13.99 8.13 -13.78
CA VAL A 50 -13.19 9.33 -13.59
C VAL A 50 -13.08 10.08 -14.94
N PRO A 51 -13.32 11.40 -14.98
CA PRO A 51 -13.19 12.17 -16.21
C PRO A 51 -11.81 11.97 -16.86
N LYS A 52 -11.76 11.88 -18.19
CA LYS A 52 -10.51 11.62 -18.94
C LYS A 52 -9.38 12.64 -18.66
N LYS A 53 -9.71 13.83 -18.18
CA LYS A 53 -8.73 14.88 -17.80
C LYS A 53 -8.18 14.72 -16.39
N THR A 54 -8.81 13.89 -15.56
CA THR A 54 -8.39 13.63 -14.19
C THR A 54 -7.42 12.47 -14.15
N ARG A 55 -6.24 12.70 -13.58
CA ARG A 55 -5.23 11.66 -13.38
C ARG A 55 -5.52 10.90 -12.10
N VAL A 56 -5.42 9.58 -12.17
CA VAL A 56 -5.59 8.68 -11.03
C VAL A 56 -4.25 8.03 -10.74
N ILE A 57 -3.86 8.02 -9.47
CA ILE A 57 -2.72 7.25 -8.98
C ILE A 57 -3.19 6.40 -7.80
N ALA A 58 -2.53 5.27 -7.58
CA ALA A 58 -2.68 4.44 -6.41
C ALA A 58 -1.37 4.43 -5.62
N PHE A 59 -1.45 4.28 -4.30
CA PHE A 59 -0.25 4.10 -3.48
C PHE A 59 -0.50 3.12 -2.34
N ALA A 60 0.56 2.44 -1.91
CA ALA A 60 0.53 1.51 -0.80
C ALA A 60 0.53 2.25 0.54
N THR A 61 -0.22 1.74 1.51
CA THR A 61 -0.17 2.18 2.92
C THR A 61 0.72 1.29 3.79
N THR A 62 1.12 0.13 3.27
CA THR A 62 1.98 -0.86 3.94
C THR A 62 2.80 -1.63 2.93
N ILE A 63 3.89 -2.26 3.38
CA ILE A 63 4.80 -3.09 2.59
C ILE A 63 4.63 -4.61 2.84
N TYR A 64 3.52 -5.03 3.44
CA TYR A 64 3.26 -6.44 3.72
C TYR A 64 3.11 -7.28 2.45
N GLN A 65 3.76 -8.44 2.43
CA GLN A 65 3.65 -9.41 1.35
C GLN A 65 2.78 -10.60 1.78
N PRO A 66 2.01 -11.23 0.86
CA PRO A 66 1.90 -10.95 -0.58
C PRO A 66 1.00 -9.76 -0.96
N GLN A 67 0.38 -9.08 0.01
CA GLN A 67 -0.61 -8.02 -0.25
C GLN A 67 -0.10 -6.90 -1.16
N LEU A 68 1.12 -6.40 -0.94
CA LEU A 68 1.70 -5.32 -1.74
C LEU A 68 1.74 -5.68 -3.23
N ASN A 69 2.24 -6.88 -3.55
CA ASN A 69 2.36 -7.34 -4.94
C ASN A 69 0.98 -7.53 -5.60
N GLU A 70 0.01 -8.06 -4.87
CA GLU A 70 -1.36 -8.26 -5.36
C GLU A 70 -2.04 -6.92 -5.66
N MET A 71 -1.85 -5.92 -4.79
CA MET A 71 -2.42 -4.59 -5.00
C MET A 71 -1.74 -3.87 -6.16
N GLU A 72 -0.41 -3.95 -6.27
CA GLU A 72 0.34 -3.39 -7.39
C GLU A 72 -0.14 -3.97 -8.73
N ALA A 73 -0.18 -5.30 -8.85
CA ALA A 73 -0.61 -5.98 -10.07
C ALA A 73 -2.03 -5.59 -10.47
N LEU A 74 -2.94 -5.50 -9.49
CA LEU A 74 -4.33 -5.11 -9.72
C LEU A 74 -4.47 -3.69 -10.27
N PHE A 75 -3.76 -2.72 -9.70
CA PHE A 75 -3.83 -1.33 -10.18
C PHE A 75 -3.15 -1.17 -11.53
N GLN A 76 -2.02 -1.84 -11.76
CA GLN A 76 -1.35 -1.88 -13.06
C GLN A 76 -2.24 -2.47 -14.15
N GLN A 77 -2.96 -3.57 -13.88
CA GLN A 77 -3.95 -4.15 -14.81
C GLN A 77 -5.11 -3.20 -15.13
N ALA A 78 -5.44 -2.29 -14.23
CA ALA A 78 -6.44 -1.24 -14.47
C ALA A 78 -5.86 -0.02 -15.21
N GLY A 79 -4.56 0.02 -15.50
CA GLY A 79 -3.91 1.19 -16.07
C GLY A 79 -3.74 2.34 -15.07
N ILE A 80 -3.79 2.06 -13.76
CA ILE A 80 -3.53 3.02 -12.70
C ILE A 80 -2.08 2.86 -12.23
N PRO A 81 -1.24 3.88 -12.34
CA PRO A 81 0.11 3.86 -11.77
C PRO A 81 0.08 3.62 -10.26
N PHE A 82 0.99 2.77 -9.77
CA PHE A 82 1.06 2.36 -8.37
C PHE A 82 2.39 2.76 -7.74
N PHE A 83 2.34 3.35 -6.54
CA PHE A 83 3.50 3.88 -5.81
C PHE A 83 3.63 3.22 -4.44
N CYS A 84 4.79 2.65 -4.14
CA CYS A 84 5.06 2.03 -2.83
C CYS A 84 5.89 2.92 -1.90
N GLU A 85 6.46 4.01 -2.43
CA GLU A 85 7.36 4.93 -1.75
C GLU A 85 6.77 5.48 -0.44
N PRO A 86 5.48 5.88 -0.36
CA PRO A 86 4.92 6.34 0.91
C PRO A 86 4.92 5.27 2.01
N ALA A 87 4.62 4.02 1.67
CA ALA A 87 4.66 2.91 2.63
C ALA A 87 6.09 2.63 3.10
N PHE A 88 7.06 2.63 2.18
CA PHE A 88 8.48 2.49 2.53
C PHE A 88 8.97 3.61 3.43
N ALA A 89 8.58 4.87 3.16
CA ALA A 89 8.96 6.00 3.99
C ALA A 89 8.46 5.84 5.44
N VAL A 90 7.21 5.41 5.62
CA VAL A 90 6.65 5.13 6.95
C VAL A 90 7.37 3.96 7.62
N ASP A 91 7.61 2.86 6.90
CA ASP A 91 8.32 1.69 7.47
C ASP A 91 9.74 2.06 7.93
N CYS A 92 10.50 2.79 7.12
CA CYS A 92 11.82 3.32 7.51
C CYS A 92 11.73 4.20 8.75
N ALA A 93 10.75 5.10 8.84
CA ALA A 93 10.58 5.96 10.01
C ALA A 93 10.26 5.16 11.28
N VAL A 94 9.45 4.10 11.18
CA VAL A 94 9.18 3.17 12.28
C VAL A 94 10.45 2.43 12.71
N GLN A 95 11.26 1.95 11.76
CA GLN A 95 12.55 1.28 12.04
C GLN A 95 13.54 2.23 12.74
N GLU A 96 13.53 3.51 12.39
CA GLU A 96 14.29 4.59 13.03
C GLU A 96 13.69 5.03 14.38
N LYS A 97 12.67 4.33 14.88
CA LYS A 97 11.96 4.62 16.14
C LYS A 97 11.30 6.01 16.17
N LYS A 98 10.98 6.58 15.02
CA LYS A 98 10.18 7.82 14.94
C LYS A 98 8.73 7.50 15.27
N ASN A 99 8.09 8.36 16.05
CA ASN A 99 6.67 8.22 16.38
C ASN A 99 5.80 8.71 15.21
N VAL A 100 5.55 7.83 14.22
CA VAL A 100 4.69 8.11 13.04
C VAL A 100 3.36 7.34 13.05
N LEU A 101 3.15 6.48 14.04
CA LEU A 101 1.93 5.69 14.24
C LEU A 101 1.18 6.14 15.50
N VAL A 102 -0.10 5.83 15.59
CA VAL A 102 -0.86 5.93 16.85
C VAL A 102 -0.66 4.67 17.71
N ALA A 103 -1.30 4.61 18.87
CA ALA A 103 -1.11 3.55 19.86
C ALA A 103 -1.32 2.12 19.31
N ASP A 104 -2.21 1.94 18.34
CA ASP A 104 -2.51 0.63 17.75
C ASP A 104 -1.45 0.07 16.79
N GLN A 105 -0.41 0.85 16.47
CA GLN A 105 0.65 0.47 15.54
C GLN A 105 0.13 0.12 14.13
N VAL A 106 -1.04 0.61 13.75
CA VAL A 106 -1.65 0.47 12.41
C VAL A 106 -1.77 1.84 11.76
N HIS A 107 -2.42 2.78 12.45
CA HIS A 107 -2.83 4.04 11.85
C HIS A 107 -1.74 5.07 12.00
N TRP A 108 -1.59 5.90 10.98
CA TRP A 108 -0.65 7.01 11.02
C TRP A 108 -1.15 8.08 11.98
N ASN A 109 -0.23 8.62 12.78
CA ASN A 109 -0.50 9.86 13.49
C ASN A 109 -0.28 11.06 12.55
N GLU A 110 -0.39 12.28 13.08
CA GLU A 110 -0.20 13.50 12.30
C GLU A 110 1.19 13.57 11.62
N ALA A 111 2.26 13.11 12.29
CA ALA A 111 3.59 13.05 11.71
C ALA A 111 3.69 12.02 10.57
N GLY A 112 3.02 10.86 10.71
CA GLY A 112 2.94 9.87 9.65
C GLY A 112 2.20 10.39 8.41
N HIS A 113 1.06 11.07 8.60
CA HIS A 113 0.35 11.73 7.50
C HIS A 113 1.20 12.78 6.80
N ARG A 114 1.95 13.61 7.54
CA ARG A 114 2.89 14.59 6.96
C ARG A 114 3.98 13.92 6.12
N LEU A 115 4.54 12.81 6.59
CA LEU A 115 5.57 12.05 5.87
C LEU A 115 5.03 11.46 4.57
N VAL A 116 3.82 10.91 4.60
CA VAL A 116 3.15 10.40 3.39
C VAL A 116 2.88 11.52 2.40
N ALA A 117 2.38 12.67 2.89
CA ALA A 117 2.13 13.84 2.04
C ALA A 117 3.42 14.40 1.41
N SER A 118 4.54 14.46 2.14
CA SER A 118 5.82 14.92 1.59
C SER A 118 6.37 13.96 0.54
N THR A 119 6.13 12.65 0.70
CA THR A 119 6.52 11.62 -0.27
C THR A 119 5.64 11.66 -1.54
N LEU A 120 4.34 11.88 -1.39
CA LEU A 120 3.40 11.97 -2.51
C LEU A 120 3.54 13.27 -3.31
N ARG A 121 3.94 14.38 -2.67
CA ARG A 121 4.03 15.69 -3.34
C ARG A 121 4.86 15.67 -4.64
N PRO A 122 6.11 15.18 -4.68
CA PRO A 122 6.88 15.13 -5.93
C PRO A 122 6.26 14.18 -6.96
N ILE A 123 5.65 13.08 -6.54
CA ILE A 123 4.94 12.14 -7.43
C ILE A 123 3.78 12.86 -8.12
N VAL A 124 2.90 13.49 -7.34
CA VAL A 124 1.75 14.24 -7.86
C VAL A 124 2.22 15.40 -8.76
N ALA A 125 3.25 16.15 -8.35
CA ALA A 125 3.80 17.23 -9.17
C ALA A 125 4.30 16.73 -10.53
N GLY A 126 5.08 15.64 -10.56
CA GLY A 126 5.51 15.02 -11.82
C GLY A 126 4.33 14.61 -12.69
N TYR A 127 3.28 14.05 -12.09
CA TYR A 127 2.04 13.72 -12.80
C TYR A 127 1.26 14.93 -13.29
N LEU A 128 1.44 16.13 -12.75
CA LEU A 128 0.78 17.32 -13.28
C LEU A 128 1.59 18.01 -14.39
N SER A 129 2.90 17.78 -14.45
CA SER A 129 3.81 18.44 -15.38
C SER A 129 3.90 17.78 -16.77
N PHE A 130 3.60 16.49 -16.90
CA PHE A 130 3.54 15.81 -18.21
C PHE A 130 2.30 16.28 -18.98
N LYS A 131 2.43 17.21 -19.94
CA LYS A 131 1.34 17.58 -20.86
C LYS A 131 1.25 16.64 -22.04
#